data_AF-A0A6P1BWT3-F1
#
_entry.id   AF-A0A6P1BWT3-F1
#
_cell.length_a   1.000
_cell.length_b   1.000
_cell.length_c   1.000
_cell.angle_alpha   90.00
_cell.angle_beta   90.00
_cell.angle_gamma   90.00
#
_symmetry.space_group_name_H-M   'P 1'
#
loop_
_entity.id
_entity.type
_entity.pdbx_description
1 polymer ?
#
loop_
_entity_poly.entity_id
_entity_poly.type
_entity_poly.pdbx_seq_one_letter_code
_entity_poly.pdbx_strand_id
1 'polypeptide(L)'
;MKERNIAMLTHPTLEQMQALGLAGMAAAYRQLAEQDNAADLSRDEWLGLMLDREAAMRADRRLTNRLAAAKLRFVDACIEDVDFASRRGLDRRNTLQ
;
A
#
# COMPACT_ATOMS: atom_id res chain seq x y z
N MET A 1 1.19 -40.35 -0.63
CA MET A 1 2.21 -39.41 -0.09
C MET A 1 1.44 -38.30 0.60
N LYS A 2 1.33 -38.32 1.94
CA LYS A 2 0.50 -37.37 2.69
C LYS A 2 1.09 -35.97 2.56
N GLU A 3 0.35 -35.07 1.90
CA GLU A 3 0.59 -33.64 1.96
C GLU A 3 0.61 -33.24 3.43
N ARG A 4 1.80 -32.88 3.92
CA ARG A 4 1.97 -32.33 5.25
C ARG A 4 1.26 -31.00 5.24
N ASN A 5 0.06 -30.99 5.82
CA ASN A 5 -0.72 -29.80 6.13
C ASN A 5 0.20 -28.85 6.90
N ILE A 6 0.70 -27.83 6.20
CA ILE A 6 1.45 -26.72 6.78
C ILE A 6 0.39 -25.88 7.48
N ALA A 7 -0.06 -26.34 8.65
CA ALA A 7 -0.62 -25.44 9.64
C ALA A 7 0.54 -24.54 10.07
N MET A 8 0.87 -23.56 9.23
CA MET A 8 1.82 -22.52 9.54
C MET A 8 1.27 -21.90 10.81
N LEU A 9 2.04 -21.95 11.91
CA LEU A 9 1.66 -21.27 13.13
C LEU A 9 1.50 -19.79 12.73
N THR A 10 0.25 -19.35 12.60
CA THR A 10 -0.11 -18.03 12.06
C THR A 10 0.48 -16.94 12.96
N HIS A 11 0.51 -17.19 14.26
CA HIS A 11 1.07 -16.31 15.28
C HIS A 11 2.58 -15.99 15.11
N PRO A 12 3.52 -16.95 15.12
CA PRO A 12 4.95 -16.65 14.98
C PRO A 12 5.32 -16.07 13.61
N THR A 13 4.58 -16.44 12.55
CA THR A 13 4.84 -15.88 11.21
C THR A 13 4.48 -14.40 11.17
N LEU A 14 3.32 -14.03 11.74
CA LEU A 14 2.90 -12.64 11.85
C LEU A 14 3.81 -11.82 12.76
N GLU A 15 4.23 -12.38 13.89
CA GLU A 15 5.20 -11.74 14.78
C GLU A 15 6.52 -11.46 14.05
N GLN A 16 7.02 -12.41 13.25
CA GLN A 16 8.24 -12.22 12.47
C GLN A 16 8.08 -11.14 11.40
N MET A 17 6.95 -11.11 10.68
CA MET A 17 6.67 -10.04 9.71
C MET A 17 6.62 -8.66 10.39
N GLN A 18 6.02 -8.57 11.57
CA GLN A 18 5.98 -7.33 12.35
C GLN A 18 7.38 -6.90 12.81
N ALA A 19 8.19 -7.84 13.32
CA ALA A 19 9.57 -7.57 13.73
C ALA A 19 10.44 -7.06 12.57
N LEU A 20 10.21 -7.53 11.35
CA LEU A 20 10.87 -7.09 10.13
C LEU A 20 10.29 -5.76 9.55
N GLY A 21 9.24 -5.22 10.17
CA GLY A 21 8.57 -4.01 9.69
C GLY A 21 7.77 -4.21 8.40
N LEU A 22 7.33 -5.44 8.12
CA LEU A 22 6.51 -5.83 6.96
C LEU A 22 5.03 -5.78 7.33
N ALA A 23 4.55 -4.60 7.76
CA ALA A 23 3.23 -4.43 8.33
C ALA A 23 2.08 -4.69 7.33
N GLY A 24 2.27 -4.30 6.07
CA GLY A 24 1.29 -4.54 5.00
C GLY A 24 1.25 -5.99 4.58
N MET A 25 2.41 -6.65 4.52
CA MET A 25 2.48 -8.09 4.30
C MET A 25 1.77 -8.87 5.43
N ALA A 26 1.98 -8.49 6.70
CA ALA A 26 1.29 -9.10 7.84
C ALA A 26 -0.23 -8.88 7.81
N ALA A 27 -0.68 -7.71 7.35
CA ALA A 27 -2.11 -7.43 7.20
C ALA A 27 -2.74 -8.27 6.08
N ALA A 28 -2.07 -8.35 4.92
CA ALA A 28 -2.51 -9.18 3.80
C ALA A 28 -2.51 -10.67 4.17
N TYR A 29 -1.48 -11.15 4.88
CA TYR A 29 -1.40 -12.53 5.36
C TYR A 29 -2.63 -12.92 6.19
N ARG A 30 -3.04 -12.09 7.17
CA ARG A 30 -4.26 -12.34 7.96
C ARG A 30 -5.51 -12.35 7.12
N GLN A 31 -5.67 -11.33 6.26
CA GLN A 31 -6.83 -11.19 5.40
C GLN A 31 -6.98 -12.40 4.47
N LEU A 32 -5.89 -12.86 3.87
CA LEU A 32 -5.88 -14.01 2.97
C LEU A 32 -6.09 -15.33 3.73
N ALA A 33 -5.58 -15.45 4.97
CA ALA A 33 -5.82 -16.63 5.80
C ALA A 33 -7.28 -16.75 6.28
N GLU A 34 -8.01 -15.64 6.38
CA GLU A 34 -9.43 -15.59 6.74
C GLU A 34 -10.37 -15.81 5.54
N GLN A 35 -9.85 -15.78 4.30
CA GLN A 35 -10.65 -15.96 3.08
C GLN A 35 -10.80 -17.44 2.72
N ASP A 36 -12.04 -17.94 2.68
CA ASP A 36 -12.34 -19.33 2.27
C ASP A 36 -11.89 -19.66 0.83
N ASN A 37 -11.85 -18.66 -0.06
CA ASN A 37 -11.41 -18.82 -1.45
C ASN A 37 -9.90 -18.67 -1.66
N ALA A 38 -9.12 -18.48 -0.59
CA ALA A 38 -7.67 -18.38 -0.70
C ALA A 38 -7.00 -19.70 -1.12
N ALA A 39 -7.72 -20.82 -1.02
CA ALA A 39 -7.27 -22.14 -1.48
C ALA A 39 -7.13 -22.23 -3.01
N ASP A 40 -7.82 -21.37 -3.77
CA ASP A 40 -7.75 -21.33 -5.24
C ASP A 40 -6.55 -20.52 -5.77
N LEU A 41 -5.92 -19.71 -4.92
CA LEU A 41 -4.75 -18.94 -5.31
C LEU A 41 -3.49 -19.81 -5.29
N SER A 42 -2.70 -19.69 -6.35
CA SER A 42 -1.33 -20.19 -6.35
C SER A 42 -0.47 -19.44 -5.32
N ARG A 43 0.64 -20.05 -4.92
CA ARG A 43 1.58 -19.44 -3.96
C ARG A 43 2.15 -18.11 -4.47
N ASP A 44 2.35 -17.99 -5.77
CA ASP A 44 2.90 -16.79 -6.39
C ASP A 44 1.89 -15.65 -6.37
N GLU A 45 0.60 -15.93 -6.61
CA GLU A 45 -0.47 -14.94 -6.48
C GLU A 45 -0.63 -14.49 -5.02
N TRP A 46 -0.56 -15.44 -4.08
CA TRP A 46 -0.62 -15.15 -2.65
C TRP A 46 0.52 -14.22 -2.21
N LEU A 47 1.74 -14.50 -2.70
CA LEU A 47 2.91 -13.66 -2.46
C LEU A 47 2.79 -12.30 -3.14
N GLY A 48 2.29 -12.25 -4.37
CA GLY A 48 2.06 -11.02 -5.12
C GLY A 48 1.15 -10.06 -4.35
N LEU A 49 -0.02 -10.53 -3.90
CA LEU A 49 -0.97 -9.71 -3.14
C LEU A 49 -0.38 -9.18 -1.82
N MET A 50 0.41 -10.00 -1.13
CA MET A 50 1.12 -9.59 0.08
C MET A 50 2.14 -8.48 -0.18
N LEU A 51 2.94 -8.61 -1.25
CA LEU A 51 3.94 -7.63 -1.64
C LEU A 51 3.31 -6.32 -2.11
N ASP A 52 2.23 -6.41 -2.89
CA ASP A 52 1.47 -5.24 -3.36
C ASP A 52 0.91 -4.44 -2.17
N ARG A 53 0.36 -5.13 -1.17
CA ARG A 53 -0.12 -4.48 0.06
C ARG A 53 0.99 -3.78 0.81
N GLU A 54 2.16 -4.42 0.95
CA GLU A 54 3.32 -3.80 1.60
C GLU A 54 3.82 -2.58 0.83
N ALA A 55 3.92 -2.67 -0.49
CA ALA A 55 4.36 -1.58 -1.35
C ALA A 55 3.42 -0.37 -1.26
N ALA A 56 2.11 -0.59 -1.34
CA ALA A 56 1.09 0.45 -1.18
C ALA A 56 1.21 1.14 0.18
N MET A 57 1.25 0.37 1.28
CA MET A 57 1.36 0.94 2.63
C MET A 57 2.64 1.76 2.83
N ARG A 58 3.78 1.32 2.24
CA ARG A 58 5.02 2.11 2.29
C ARG A 58 4.93 3.38 1.45
N ALA A 59 4.26 3.34 0.30
CA ALA A 59 4.04 4.51 -0.54
C ALA A 59 3.17 5.55 0.19
N ASP A 60 2.06 5.12 0.77
CA ASP A 60 1.15 5.98 1.55
C ASP A 60 1.88 6.60 2.73
N ARG A 61 2.62 5.81 3.52
CA ARG A 61 3.40 6.34 4.65
C ARG A 61 4.44 7.38 4.20
N ARG A 62 5.12 7.15 3.07
CA ARG A 62 6.05 8.15 2.50
C ARG A 62 5.33 9.42 2.09
N LEU A 63 4.19 9.30 1.43
CA LEU A 63 3.40 10.46 0.99
C LEU A 63 2.92 11.26 2.19
N THR A 64 2.29 10.61 3.18
CA THR A 64 1.82 11.22 4.42
C THR A 64 2.95 11.93 5.16
N ASN A 65 4.11 11.29 5.29
CA ASN A 65 5.27 11.92 5.93
C ASN A 65 5.77 13.15 5.17
N ARG A 66 5.80 13.10 3.83
CA ARG A 66 6.19 14.24 2.98
C ARG A 66 5.20 15.40 3.12
N LEU A 67 3.89 15.11 3.10
CA LEU A 67 2.84 16.11 3.29
C LEU A 67 2.94 16.77 4.67
N ALA A 68 3.12 15.97 5.73
CA ALA A 68 3.32 16.49 7.09
C ALA A 68 4.56 17.39 7.20
N ALA A 69 5.67 17.00 6.55
CA ALA A 69 6.90 17.78 6.55
C ALA A 69 6.79 19.09 5.73
N ALA A 70 5.99 19.09 4.65
CA ALA A 70 5.87 20.22 3.74
C ALA A 70 5.15 21.44 4.36
N LYS A 71 4.34 21.25 5.42
CA LYS A 71 3.60 22.32 6.11
C LYS A 71 2.88 23.24 5.13
N LEU A 72 2.10 22.65 4.22
CA LEU A 72 1.42 23.37 3.16
C LEU A 72 0.52 24.46 3.76
N ARG A 73 0.61 25.68 3.22
CA ARG A 73 -0.20 26.82 3.67
C ARG A 73 -1.69 26.61 3.40
N PHE A 74 -2.01 25.92 2.32
CA PHE A 74 -3.37 25.61 1.89
C PHE A 74 -3.50 24.09 1.85
N VAL A 75 -4.18 23.53 2.84
CA VAL A 75 -4.31 22.08 3.02
C VAL A 75 -5.26 21.46 1.99
N ASP A 76 -6.32 22.19 1.64
CA ASP A 76 -7.35 21.76 0.70
C ASP A 76 -7.06 22.20 -0.75
N ALA A 77 -5.81 22.57 -1.06
CA ALA A 77 -5.43 22.94 -2.41
C ALA A 77 -5.59 21.73 -3.35
N CYS A 78 -6.48 21.86 -4.34
CA CYS A 78 -6.76 20.82 -5.31
C CYS A 78 -6.35 21.27 -6.73
N ILE A 79 -6.20 20.32 -7.65
CA ILE A 79 -5.70 20.62 -9.01
C ILE A 79 -6.75 21.39 -9.83
N GLU A 80 -8.01 21.26 -9.44
CA GLU A 80 -9.16 21.95 -9.99
C GLU A 80 -9.11 23.47 -9.72
N ASP A 81 -8.49 23.89 -8.61
CA ASP A 81 -8.38 25.30 -8.19
C ASP A 81 -7.20 26.06 -8.85
N VAL A 82 -6.51 25.44 -9.80
CA VAL A 82 -5.35 26.07 -10.45
C VAL A 82 -5.80 27.25 -11.32
N ASP A 83 -5.35 28.45 -10.96
CA ASP A 83 -5.57 29.67 -11.74
C ASP A 83 -4.61 29.76 -12.94
N PHE A 84 -5.11 29.31 -14.09
CA PHE A 84 -4.43 29.39 -15.39
C PHE A 84 -4.45 30.79 -16.01
N ALA A 85 -5.26 31.73 -15.51
CA ALA A 85 -5.28 33.11 -15.99
C ALA A 85 -4.14 33.94 -15.37
N SER A 86 -3.43 33.41 -14.37
CA SER A 86 -2.29 34.07 -13.76
C SER A 86 -1.16 34.34 -14.77
N ARG A 87 -0.50 35.50 -14.65
CA ARG A 87 0.59 35.92 -15.55
C ARG A 87 1.84 35.01 -15.54
N ARG A 88 1.85 33.95 -14.74
CA ARG A 88 2.99 33.03 -14.60
C ARG A 88 3.14 32.08 -15.80
N GLY A 89 2.21 32.13 -16.76
CA GLY A 89 2.31 31.35 -17.99
C GLY A 89 2.11 29.86 -17.76
N LEU A 90 1.18 29.48 -16.88
CA LEU A 90 0.82 28.08 -16.66
C LEU A 90 0.04 27.57 -17.87
N ASP A 91 0.61 26.59 -18.59
CA ASP A 91 -0.07 25.91 -19.70
C ASP A 91 -0.84 24.70 -19.20
N ARG A 92 -2.17 24.74 -19.37
CA ARG A 92 -3.10 23.70 -18.93
C ARG A 92 -2.75 22.32 -19.50
N ARG A 93 -2.23 22.22 -20.72
CA ARG A 93 -1.85 20.92 -21.32
C ARG A 93 -0.68 20.27 -20.61
N ASN A 94 0.27 21.06 -20.14
CA ASN A 94 1.47 20.54 -19.48
C ASN A 94 1.25 20.27 -17.98
N THR A 95 0.24 20.88 -17.37
CA THR A 95 -0.01 20.80 -15.92
C THR A 95 -1.06 19.75 -15.52
N LEU A 96 -2.00 19.41 -16.39
CA LEU A 96 -3.13 18.50 -16.08
C LEU A 96 -3.03 17.14 -16.77
N GLN A 97 -1.85 16.74 -17.23
CA GLN A 97 -1.64 15.45 -17.92
C GLN A 97 -1.43 14.27 -16.97
#